data_AF-A0A653CS86-F1
#
_entry.id   AF-A0A653CS86-F1
#
_cell.length_a   1.000
_cell.length_b   1.000
_cell.length_c   1.000
_cell.angle_alpha   90.00
_cell.angle_beta   90.00
_cell.angle_gamma   90.00
#
_symmetry.space_group_name_H-M   'P 1'
#
loop_
_entity.id
_entity.type
_entity.pdbx_description
1 polymer ?
#
loop_
_entity_poly.entity_id
_entity_poly.type
_entity_poly.pdbx_seq_one_letter_code
_entity_poly.pdbx_strand_id
1 'polypeptide(L)' 'NWNGGITIGESEISNLGFADDTTLIVASQEELVALLSVLEQHSAAYGLGINYNKTKIESMTIIEK' A
#
# COMPACT_ATOMS: atom_id res chain seq x y z
N ASN A 1 -17.70 8.09 11.13
CA ASN A 1 -16.78 9.22 10.90
C ASN A 1 -15.38 8.68 11.08
N TRP A 2 -14.78 8.17 10.00
CA TRP A 2 -13.52 7.45 10.06
C TRP A 2 -12.55 8.14 9.10
N ASN A 3 -11.45 8.67 9.64
CA ASN A 3 -10.43 9.47 8.94
C ASN A 3 -9.10 8.69 8.79
N GLY A 4 -9.16 7.35 8.75
CA GLY A 4 -7.96 6.49 8.77
C GLY A 4 -7.27 6.29 7.41
N GLY A 5 -7.76 6.94 6.35
CA GLY A 5 -7.24 6.75 5.01
C GLY A 5 -6.03 7.61 4.68
N ILE A 6 -5.03 7.02 4.01
CA ILE A 6 -3.93 7.74 3.38
C ILE A 6 -4.21 7.82 1.89
N THR A 7 -4.40 9.02 1.35
CA THR A 7 -4.49 9.24 -0.10
C THR A 7 -3.10 9.56 -0.66
N ILE A 8 -2.61 8.75 -1.59
CA ILE A 8 -1.36 9.02 -2.33
C ILE A 8 -1.70 9.00 -3.82
N GLY A 9 -1.59 10.14 -4.48
CA GLY A 9 -2.08 10.32 -5.85
C GLY A 9 -3.59 10.09 -5.93
N GLU A 10 -4.04 9.20 -6.81
CA GLU A 10 -5.44 8.79 -6.94
C GLU A 10 -5.82 7.59 -6.05
N SER A 11 -4.87 7.01 -5.32
CA SER A 11 -5.09 5.80 -4.52
C SER A 11 -5.34 6.14 -3.05
N GLU A 12 -6.45 5.64 -2.51
CA GLU A 12 -6.81 5.76 -1.08
C GLU A 12 -6.54 4.44 -0.35
N ILE A 13 -5.58 4.45 0.58
CA ILE A 13 -5.30 3.34 1.50
C ILE A 13 -6.16 3.57 2.75
N SER A 14 -7.37 3.01 2.78
CA SER A 14 -8.28 3.24 3.90
C SER A 14 -8.11 2.25 5.05
N ASN A 15 -7.78 0.97 4.84
CA ASN A 15 -8.00 -0.06 5.89
C ASN A 15 -6.76 -0.69 6.57
N LEU A 16 -5.78 0.11 7.03
CA LEU A 16 -4.54 -0.44 7.62
C LEU A 16 -4.70 -1.15 8.98
N GLY A 17 -5.72 -0.79 9.78
CA GLY A 17 -5.90 -1.34 11.13
C GLY A 17 -6.51 -2.74 11.22
N PHE A 18 -6.97 -3.31 10.09
CA PHE A 18 -7.70 -4.60 10.06
C PHE A 18 -7.40 -5.45 8.81
N ALA A 19 -6.48 -5.02 7.95
CA ALA A 19 -6.14 -5.74 6.73
C ALA A 19 -4.95 -6.69 6.98
N ASP A 20 -5.22 -7.99 7.11
CA ASP A 20 -4.18 -9.03 7.11
C ASP A 20 -3.42 -9.06 5.77
N ASP A 21 -4.12 -8.73 4.67
CA ASP A 21 -3.57 -8.64 3.32
C ASP A 21 -3.87 -7.25 2.73
N THR A 22 -2.82 -6.56 2.25
CA THR A 22 -2.91 -5.27 1.56
C THR A 22 -2.36 -5.41 0.14
N THR A 23 -3.16 -5.04 -0.87
CA THR A 23 -2.73 -5.02 -2.28
C THR A 23 -2.55 -3.58 -2.74
N LEU A 24 -1.36 -3.27 -3.28
CA LEU A 24 -1.03 -1.97 -3.87
C LEU A 24 -0.99 -2.09 -5.40
N ILE A 25 -1.64 -1.17 -6.11
CA ILE A 25 -1.58 -1.06 -7.57
C ILE A 25 -0.86 0.25 -7.89
N VAL A 26 0.19 0.17 -8.69
CA VAL A 26 1.04 1.30 -9.06
C VAL A 26 1.37 1.27 -10.53
N ALA A 27 1.65 2.43 -11.12
CA ALA A 27 2.03 2.52 -12.53
C ALA A 27 3.54 2.28 -12.73
N SER A 28 4.36 2.44 -11.69
CA SER A 28 5.82 2.34 -11.79
C SER A 28 6.48 1.77 -10.52
N GLN A 29 7.73 1.32 -10.66
CA GLN A 29 8.53 0.85 -9.53
C GLN A 29 8.89 2.00 -8.57
N GLU A 30 9.05 3.22 -9.07
CA GLU A 30 9.34 4.40 -8.24
C GLU A 30 8.15 4.76 -7.35
N GLU A 31 6.92 4.68 -7.89
CA GLU A 31 5.69 4.82 -7.11
C GLU A 31 5.54 3.70 -6.07
N LEU A 32 5.90 2.46 -6.41
CA LEU A 32 5.89 1.35 -5.45
C LEU A 32 6.78 1.65 -4.24
N VAL A 33 7.99 2.13 -4.49
CA VAL A 33 8.97 2.45 -3.42
C VAL A 33 8.45 3.59 -2.54
N ALA A 34 7.89 4.64 -3.14
CA ALA A 34 7.30 5.75 -2.40
C ALA A 34 6.11 5.30 -1.52
N LEU A 35 5.22 4.47 -2.08
CA LEU A 35 4.07 3.93 -1.36
C LEU A 35 4.47 2.99 -0.22
N LEU A 36 5.46 2.11 -0.44
CA LEU A 36 5.97 1.23 0.60
C LEU A 36 6.58 2.02 1.77
N SER A 37 7.30 3.12 1.49
CA SER A 37 7.89 3.96 2.53
C SER A 37 6.82 4.64 3.40
N VAL A 38 5.75 5.17 2.77
CA VAL A 38 4.64 5.78 3.51
C VAL A 38 3.85 4.73 4.29
N LEU A 39 3.63 3.55 3.69
CA LEU A 39 2.97 2.42 4.34
C LEU A 39 3.72 1.96 5.59
N GLU A 40 5.04 1.84 5.50
CA GLU A 40 5.90 1.45 6.61
C GLU A 40 5.84 2.49 7.74
N GLN A 41 5.94 3.78 7.41
CA GLN A 41 5.85 4.87 8.39
C GLN A 41 4.50 4.89 9.12
N HIS A 42 3.40 4.73 8.38
CA HIS A 42 2.06 4.75 8.96
C HIS A 42 1.81 3.49 9.80
N SER A 43 2.19 2.32 9.30
CA SER A 43 2.11 1.04 10.01
C SER A 43 2.88 1.08 11.34
N ALA A 44 4.09 1.64 11.33
CA ALA A 44 4.90 1.82 12.52
C ALA A 44 4.22 2.70 13.59
N ALA A 45 3.43 3.71 13.18
CA ALA A 45 2.66 4.54 14.12
C ALA A 45 1.59 3.73 14.88
N TYR A 46 1.14 2.61 14.32
CA TYR A 46 0.21 1.67 14.96
C TYR A 46 0.94 0.47 15.61
N GLY A 47 2.28 0.48 15.65
CA GLY A 47 3.08 -0.64 16.16
C GLY A 47 3.05 -1.88 15.25
N LEU A 48 2.64 -1.70 14.00
CA LEU A 48 2.59 -2.73 12.97
C LEU A 48 3.85 -2.66 12.10
N GLY A 49 4.19 -3.77 11.46
CA GLY A 49 5.35 -3.87 10.57
C GLY A 49 4.99 -4.63 9.29
N ILE A 50 5.66 -4.30 8.20
CA ILE A 50 5.46 -4.99 6.91
C ILE A 50 6.24 -6.31 6.91
N ASN A 51 5.58 -7.41 6.56
CA ASN A 51 6.24 -8.70 6.43
C ASN A 51 6.69 -8.97 4.99
N TYR A 52 7.87 -8.47 4.63
CA TYR A 52 8.44 -8.63 3.29
C TYR A 52 8.60 -10.07 2.82
N ASN A 53 8.76 -11.05 3.71
CA ASN A 53 8.83 -12.47 3.32
C ASN A 53 7.50 -13.01 2.80
N LYS A 54 6.38 -12.39 3.21
CA LYS A 54 5.02 -12.72 2.75
C LYS A 54 4.53 -11.78 1.65
N THR A 55 5.18 -10.64 1.46
CA THR A 55 4.86 -9.69 0.39
C THR A 55 5.30 -10.24 -0.96
N LYS A 56 4.36 -10.33 -1.90
CA LYS A 56 4.62 -10.70 -3.30
C LYS A 56 4.46 -9.47 -4.19
N ILE A 57 5.42 -9.24 -5.08
CA ILE A 57 5.31 -8.22 -6.13
C ILE A 57 4.85 -8.92 -7.40
N GLU A 58 3.71 -8.49 -7.94
CA GLU A 58 3.20 -8.95 -9.22
C GLU A 58 3.17 -7.78 -10.21
N SER A 59 3.64 -8.01 -11.43
CA SER A 59 3.58 -7.02 -12.51
C SER A 59 2.32 -7.24 -13.31
N MET A 60 1.36 -6.33 -13.22
CA MET A 60 0.13 -6.38 -13.99
C MET A 60 0.26 -5.47 -15.23
N THR A 61 0.21 -6.05 -16.42
CA THR A 61 0.07 -5.27 -17.66
C THR A 61 -1.41 -5.00 -17.88
N ILE A 62 -1.85 -3.76 -17.70
CA ILE A 62 -3.20 -3.35 -18.05
C ILE A 62 -3.26 -3.24 -19.58
N ILE A 63 -3.94 -4.20 -20.21
CA ILE A 63 -4.27 -4.12 -21.64
C ILE A 63 -5.58 -3.33 -21.73
N GLU A 64 -5.51 -2.07 -22.16
CA GLU A 64 -6.72 -1.32 -22.52
C GLU A 64 -7.36 -1.99 -23.74
N LYS A 65 -8.66 -2.30 -23.67
CA LYS A 65 -9.43 -2.93 -24.75
C LYS A 65 -10.15 -1.89 -25.59
#